data_AF-A0A1W1BF39-F1
#
_entry.id   AF-A0A1W1BF39-F1
#
_cell.length_a   1.000
_cell.length_b   1.000
_cell.length_c   1.000
_cell.angle_alpha   90.00
_cell.angle_beta   90.00
_cell.angle_gamma   90.00
#
_symmetry.space_group_name_H-M   'P 1'
#
loop_
_entity.id
_entity.type
_entity.pdbx_description
1 polymer ?
#
loop_
_entity_poly.entity_id
_entity_poly.type
_entity_poly.pdbx_seq_one_letter_code
_entity_poly.pdbx_strand_id
1 'polypeptide(L)'
;MKENIALIKEVHHKKPREIAEAEAKMLLQELDIAHVADLRSNHCTKEELFYVMILRAMMCDREIIVIKTPLQLLENLANICKIIKSIQKIEIDSSKTIIILDTQANLYHYEECGCPIVK
;
A
#
# COMPACT_ATOMS: atom_id res chain seq x y z
N MET A 1 -9.14 7.38 -6.63
CA MET A 1 -8.22 6.26 -6.33
C MET A 1 -8.82 4.86 -6.44
N LYS A 2 -10.15 4.67 -6.44
CA LYS A 2 -10.79 3.35 -6.55
C LYS A 2 -10.35 2.57 -7.79
N GLU A 3 -10.26 3.24 -8.94
CA GLU A 3 -9.75 2.69 -10.20
C GLU A 3 -8.31 2.16 -10.06
N ASN A 4 -7.46 2.88 -9.33
CA ASN A 4 -6.06 2.51 -9.13
C ASN A 4 -5.91 1.23 -8.29
N ILE A 5 -6.82 1.04 -7.33
CA ILE A 5 -6.90 -0.15 -6.49
C ILE A 5 -7.50 -1.33 -7.28
N ALA A 6 -8.60 -1.09 -7.97
CA ALA A 6 -9.36 -2.08 -8.74
C ALA A 6 -8.57 -2.69 -9.91
N LEU A 7 -7.66 -1.91 -10.51
CA LEU A 7 -6.90 -2.28 -11.71
C LEU A 7 -6.24 -3.67 -11.62
N ILE A 8 -5.74 -4.05 -10.43
CA ILE A 8 -5.13 -5.37 -10.24
C ILE A 8 -6.15 -6.50 -10.48
N LYS A 9 -7.36 -6.41 -9.90
CA LYS A 9 -8.42 -7.40 -10.07
C LYS A 9 -9.00 -7.39 -11.48
N GLU A 10 -9.14 -6.22 -12.10
CA GLU A 10 -9.59 -6.08 -13.48
C GLU A 10 -8.65 -6.80 -14.46
N VAL A 11 -7.34 -6.51 -14.36
CA VAL A 11 -6.35 -7.05 -15.28
C VAL A 11 -6.06 -8.52 -15.01
N HIS A 12 -5.81 -8.89 -13.75
CA HIS A 12 -5.34 -10.24 -13.44
C HIS A 12 -6.47 -11.26 -13.32
N HIS A 13 -7.66 -10.85 -12.87
CA HIS A 13 -8.78 -11.78 -12.65
C HIS A 13 -9.94 -11.56 -13.61
N LYS A 14 -9.78 -10.68 -14.61
CA LYS A 14 -10.81 -10.35 -15.61
C LYS A 14 -12.13 -9.95 -14.96
N LYS A 15 -12.05 -9.35 -13.77
CA LYS A 15 -13.23 -8.95 -13.00
C LYS A 15 -13.87 -7.74 -13.68
N PRO A 16 -15.21 -7.67 -13.79
CA PRO A 16 -15.87 -6.48 -14.30
C PRO A 16 -15.46 -5.26 -13.47
N ARG A 17 -15.14 -4.18 -14.17
CA ARG A 17 -14.69 -2.91 -13.60
C ARG A 17 -15.56 -2.44 -12.43
N GLU A 18 -16.88 -2.44 -12.63
CA GLU A 18 -17.84 -2.00 -11.61
C GLU A 18 -17.72 -2.80 -10.30
N ILE A 19 -17.49 -4.11 -10.39
CA ILE A 19 -17.35 -4.98 -9.22
C ILE A 19 -15.99 -4.74 -8.54
N ALA A 20 -14.91 -4.62 -9.32
CA ALA A 20 -13.58 -4.37 -8.78
C ALA A 20 -13.48 -2.99 -8.12
N GLU A 21 -14.10 -1.96 -8.71
CA GLU A 21 -14.17 -0.62 -8.12
C GLU A 21 -15.06 -0.58 -6.87
N ALA A 22 -16.15 -1.35 -6.83
CA ALA A 22 -16.99 -1.48 -5.64
C ALA A 22 -16.18 -2.08 -4.48
N GLU A 23 -15.42 -3.16 -4.72
CA GLU A 23 -14.53 -3.76 -3.73
C GLU A 23 -13.46 -2.77 -3.23
N ALA A 24 -12.81 -2.06 -4.15
CA ALA A 24 -11.87 -1.01 -3.79
C ALA A 24 -12.50 0.07 -2.90
N LYS A 25 -13.75 0.47 -3.20
CA LYS A 25 -14.48 1.48 -2.42
C LYS A 25 -14.84 0.98 -1.01
N MET A 26 -15.23 -0.28 -0.87
CA MET A 26 -15.51 -0.88 0.45
C MET A 26 -14.26 -0.88 1.33
N LEU A 27 -13.10 -1.27 0.79
CA LEU A 27 -11.85 -1.27 1.56
C LEU A 27 -11.40 0.13 1.98
N LEU A 28 -11.58 1.13 1.10
CA LEU A 28 -11.34 2.53 1.47
C LEU A 28 -12.29 2.99 2.60
N GLN A 29 -13.52 2.48 2.63
CA GLN A 29 -14.50 2.77 3.67
C GLN A 29 -14.14 2.09 5.00
N GLU A 30 -13.66 0.85 4.99
CA GLU A 30 -13.17 0.15 6.20
C GLU A 30 -11.96 0.85 6.83
N LEU A 31 -11.14 1.52 6.02
CA LEU A 31 -10.02 2.34 6.48
C LEU A 31 -10.40 3.77 6.86
N ASP A 32 -11.69 4.15 6.80
CA ASP A 32 -12.17 5.51 7.08
C ASP A 32 -11.56 6.59 6.16
N ILE A 33 -11.23 6.22 4.91
CA ILE A 33 -10.66 7.09 3.88
C ILE A 33 -11.46 7.06 2.58
N ALA A 34 -12.77 6.83 2.67
CA ALA A 34 -13.67 6.71 1.53
C ALA A 34 -13.68 7.97 0.62
N HIS A 35 -13.38 9.15 1.17
CA HIS A 35 -13.30 10.40 0.39
C HIS A 35 -12.20 10.36 -0.68
N VAL A 36 -11.19 9.49 -0.55
CA VAL A 36 -10.09 9.33 -1.50
C VAL A 36 -10.53 8.57 -2.76
N ALA A 37 -11.70 7.91 -2.74
CA ALA A 37 -12.15 7.03 -3.81
C ALA A 37 -12.16 7.68 -5.20
N ASP A 38 -12.53 8.95 -5.31
CA ASP A 38 -12.61 9.69 -6.58
C ASP A 38 -11.46 10.69 -6.79
N LEU A 39 -10.52 10.79 -5.84
CA LEU A 39 -9.36 11.67 -5.95
C LEU A 39 -8.29 11.11 -6.90
N ARG A 40 -7.45 12.01 -7.43
CA ARG A 40 -6.18 11.67 -8.09
C ARG A 40 -5.03 11.70 -7.09
N SER A 41 -3.94 11.01 -7.40
CA SER A 41 -2.79 10.85 -6.50
C SER A 41 -2.20 12.16 -5.96
N ASN A 42 -2.21 13.23 -6.76
CA ASN A 42 -1.72 14.56 -6.36
C ASN A 42 -2.63 15.32 -5.38
N HIS A 43 -3.85 14.83 -5.14
CA HIS A 43 -4.78 15.39 -4.15
C HIS A 43 -4.84 14.55 -2.88
N CYS A 44 -4.08 13.46 -2.82
CA CYS A 44 -3.99 12.60 -1.65
C CYS A 44 -2.82 13.02 -0.78
N THR A 45 -2.99 12.89 0.54
CA THR A 45 -1.87 12.98 1.48
C THR A 45 -0.93 11.78 1.29
N LYS A 46 0.30 11.89 1.78
CA LYS A 46 1.27 10.77 1.72
C LYS A 46 0.77 9.54 2.49
N GLU A 47 0.06 9.74 3.60
CA GLU A 47 -0.55 8.66 4.38
C GLU A 47 -1.68 7.97 3.59
N GLU A 48 -2.54 8.73 2.93
CA GLU A 48 -3.58 8.17 2.05
C GLU A 48 -2.98 7.38 0.89
N LEU A 49 -1.92 7.90 0.25
CA LEU A 49 -1.19 7.18 -0.79
C LEU A 49 -0.58 5.88 -0.25
N PHE A 50 -0.06 5.89 0.97
CA PHE A 50 0.45 4.70 1.64
C PHE A 50 -0.67 3.64 1.79
N TYR A 51 -1.84 4.00 2.31
CA TYR A 51 -2.98 3.07 2.40
C TYR A 51 -3.39 2.53 1.04
N VAL A 52 -3.50 3.38 0.01
CA VAL A 52 -3.82 2.96 -1.36
C VAL A 52 -2.81 1.91 -1.86
N MET A 53 -1.51 2.09 -1.59
CA MET A 53 -0.49 1.11 -1.98
C MET A 53 -0.68 -0.24 -1.29
N ILE A 54 -1.00 -0.24 0.01
CA ILE A 54 -1.32 -1.45 0.76
C ILE A 54 -2.54 -2.14 0.14
N LEU A 55 -3.64 -1.40 -0.07
CA LEU A 55 -4.88 -1.94 -0.65
C LEU A 55 -4.65 -2.55 -2.03
N ARG A 56 -3.87 -1.88 -2.88
CA ARG A 56 -3.47 -2.42 -4.20
C ARG A 56 -2.73 -3.74 -4.08
N ALA A 57 -1.81 -3.82 -3.13
CA ALA A 57 -1.01 -5.02 -2.94
C ALA A 57 -1.89 -6.17 -2.43
N MET A 58 -2.87 -5.88 -1.56
CA MET A 58 -3.85 -6.85 -1.05
C MET A 58 -4.79 -7.39 -2.13
N MET A 59 -5.04 -6.63 -3.20
CA MET A 59 -5.82 -7.10 -4.35
C MET A 59 -5.14 -8.23 -5.14
N CYS A 60 -3.83 -8.43 -4.97
CA CYS A 60 -3.10 -9.52 -5.58
C CYS A 60 -3.46 -10.86 -4.92
N ASP A 61 -3.53 -11.94 -5.70
CA ASP A 61 -3.76 -13.29 -5.19
C ASP A 61 -2.47 -13.95 -4.66
N ARG A 62 -1.51 -13.14 -4.19
CA ARG A 62 -0.28 -13.63 -3.56
C ARG A 62 -0.48 -13.75 -2.06
N GLU A 63 0.00 -14.85 -1.49
CA GLU A 63 0.04 -15.06 -0.05
C GLU A 63 1.09 -14.14 0.58
N ILE A 64 2.26 -14.00 -0.03
CA ILE A 64 3.32 -13.11 0.46
C ILE A 64 3.33 -11.84 -0.38
N ILE A 65 3.13 -10.71 0.29
CA ILE A 65 3.15 -9.38 -0.31
C ILE A 65 4.34 -8.63 0.27
N VAL A 66 5.32 -8.32 -0.57
CA VAL A 66 6.47 -7.47 -0.19
C VAL A 66 6.24 -6.06 -0.68
N ILE A 67 6.15 -5.13 0.26
CA ILE A 67 5.90 -3.72 0.00
C ILE A 67 7.21 -2.99 0.24
N LYS A 68 7.93 -2.72 -0.85
CA LYS A 68 9.09 -1.84 -0.85
C LYS A 68 8.60 -0.40 -0.95
N THR A 69 8.11 0.12 0.17
CA THR A 69 7.66 1.50 0.30
C THR A 69 8.61 2.22 1.24
N PRO A 70 9.01 3.46 0.91
CA PRO A 70 9.78 4.22 1.87
C PRO A 70 8.84 4.63 3.01
N LEU A 71 9.17 4.29 4.26
CA LEU A 71 8.41 4.77 5.41
C LEU A 71 8.47 6.30 5.51
N GLN A 72 9.30 6.97 4.70
CA GLN A 72 9.29 8.42 4.48
C GLN A 72 7.93 8.98 4.03
N LEU A 73 7.03 8.15 3.47
CA LEU A 73 5.64 8.58 3.22
C LEU A 73 4.87 8.80 4.53
N LEU A 74 5.33 8.18 5.61
CA LEU A 74 4.83 8.38 6.95
C LEU A 74 5.71 9.43 7.61
N GLU A 75 5.27 10.69 7.56
CA GLU A 75 6.02 11.84 8.09
C GLU A 75 6.35 11.70 9.59
N ASN A 76 5.62 10.84 10.30
CA ASN A 76 5.90 10.48 11.68
C ASN A 76 5.72 8.98 11.90
N LEU A 77 6.82 8.26 12.15
CA LEU A 77 6.80 6.84 12.51
C LEU A 77 6.01 6.55 13.78
N ALA A 78 5.77 7.52 14.66
CA ALA A 78 4.87 7.32 15.81
C ALA A 78 3.45 6.91 15.38
N ASN A 79 3.02 7.30 14.17
CA ASN A 79 1.73 6.92 13.62
C ASN A 79 1.73 5.52 12.99
N ILE A 80 2.87 4.83 12.86
CA ILE A 80 2.94 3.52 12.21
C ILE A 80 2.09 2.48 12.94
N CYS A 81 2.07 2.52 14.27
CA CYS A 81 1.22 1.63 15.07
C CYS A 81 -0.27 1.87 14.79
N LYS A 82 -0.67 3.12 14.55
CA LYS A 82 -2.05 3.47 14.18
C LYS A 82 -2.37 2.94 12.78
N ILE A 83 -1.47 3.14 11.83
CA ILE A 83 -1.61 2.66 10.44
C ILE A 83 -1.72 1.13 10.39
N ILE A 84 -0.84 0.42 11.10
CA ILE A 84 -0.90 -1.04 11.22
C ILE A 84 -2.24 -1.47 11.83
N LYS A 85 -2.69 -0.82 12.90
CA LYS A 85 -4.00 -1.11 13.49
C LYS A 85 -5.15 -0.87 12.52
N SER A 86 -5.11 0.18 11.72
CA SER A 86 -6.12 0.45 10.68
C SER A 86 -6.11 -0.66 9.61
N ILE A 87 -4.92 -1.06 9.14
CA ILE A 87 -4.78 -2.15 8.16
C ILE A 87 -5.29 -3.48 8.73
N GLN A 88 -5.00 -3.78 10.00
CA GLN A 88 -5.48 -4.98 10.69
C GLN A 88 -7.01 -5.03 10.87
N LYS A 89 -7.72 -3.90 10.75
CA LYS A 89 -9.19 -3.89 10.80
C LYS A 89 -9.83 -4.37 9.50
N ILE A 90 -9.10 -4.27 8.39
CA ILE A 90 -9.58 -4.82 7.12
C ILE A 90 -9.64 -6.33 7.31
N GLU A 91 -10.77 -6.94 6.98
CA GLU A 91 -10.86 -8.40 6.89
C GLU A 91 -10.05 -8.87 5.68
N ILE A 92 -8.74 -9.01 5.89
CA ILE A 92 -7.84 -9.62 4.91
C ILE A 92 -8.03 -11.13 5.03
N ASP A 93 -7.99 -11.80 3.88
CA ASP A 93 -7.70 -13.23 3.82
C ASP A 93 -6.50 -13.55 4.74
N SER A 94 -6.77 -14.27 5.82
CA SER A 94 -5.81 -14.56 6.88
C SER A 94 -4.62 -15.40 6.41
N SER A 95 -4.67 -15.92 5.19
CA SER A 95 -3.53 -16.55 4.52
C SER A 95 -2.45 -15.56 4.03
N LYS A 96 -2.74 -14.25 4.00
CA LYS A 96 -1.80 -13.25 3.47
C LYS A 96 -0.82 -12.72 4.53
N THR A 97 0.46 -12.74 4.18
CA THR A 97 1.56 -12.13 4.93
C THR A 97 2.03 -10.86 4.21
N ILE A 98 1.95 -9.71 4.88
CA ILE A 98 2.45 -8.43 4.36
C ILE A 98 3.79 -8.10 5.02
N ILE A 99 4.83 -7.96 4.21
CA ILE A 99 6.19 -7.60 4.64
C ILE A 99 6.49 -6.21 4.11
N ILE A 100 6.73 -5.25 4.99
CA ILE A 100 7.11 -3.89 4.62
C ILE A 100 8.62 -3.76 4.77
N LEU A 101 9.31 -3.47 3.67
CA LEU A 101 10.75 -3.29 3.64
C LEU A 101 11.08 -1.82 3.35
N ASP A 102 11.65 -1.14 4.35
CA ASP A 102 12.26 0.16 4.14
C ASP A 102 13.76 0.00 3.93
N THR A 103 14.23 0.41 2.76
CA THR A 103 15.64 0.35 2.39
C THR A 103 16.26 1.73 2.24
N GLN A 104 15.54 2.83 2.51
CA GLN A 104 16.03 4.18 2.22
C GLN A 104 17.26 4.54 3.04
N ALA A 105 17.25 4.28 4.36
CA ALA A 105 18.41 4.54 5.21
C ALA A 105 19.66 3.79 4.73
N ASN A 106 19.48 2.54 4.28
CA ASN A 106 20.56 1.74 3.71
C ASN A 106 21.02 2.33 2.36
N LEU A 107 20.08 2.73 1.50
CA LEU A 107 20.41 3.32 0.20
C LEU A 107 21.26 4.57 0.37
N TYR A 108 20.85 5.52 1.21
CA TYR A 108 21.64 6.74 1.50
C TYR A 108 23.02 6.40 2.07
N HIS A 109 23.09 5.44 3.00
CA HIS A 109 24.36 5.03 3.59
C HIS A 109 25.34 4.47 2.54
N TYR A 110 24.86 3.64 1.60
CA TYR A 110 25.70 3.00 0.58
C TYR A 110 25.90 3.85 -0.69
N GLU A 111 25.07 4.87 -0.94
CA GLU A 111 25.30 5.85 -2.01
C GLU A 111 26.40 6.86 -1.62
N GLU A 112 26.50 7.21 -0.33
CA GLU A 112 27.54 8.13 0.18
C GLU A 112 28.84 7.41 0.61
N CYS A 113 28.75 6.14 1.01
CA CYS A 113 29.93 5.33 1.34
C CYS A 113 30.24 4.38 0.18
N GLY A 114 31.40 4.56 -0.48
CA GLY A 114 31.90 3.62 -1.48
C GLY A 114 31.86 2.18 -0.92
N CYS A 115 31.09 1.30 -1.56
CA CYS A 115 30.82 -0.04 -1.06
C CYS A 115 32.13 -0.82 -0.79
N PRO A 116 32.43 -1.21 0.47
CA PRO A 116 33.67 -1.91 0.81
C PRO A 116 33.63 -3.40 0.39
N ILE A 117 32.47 -3.93 -0.01
CA ILE A 117 32.29 -5.35 -0.39
C ILE A 117 32.73 -5.61 -1.84
N VAL A 118 32.90 -4.55 -2.65
CA VAL A 118 33.50 -4.66 -3.98
C VAL A 118 34.96 -4.19 -3.93
N LYS A 119 35.82 -5.01 -3.33
CA LYS A 119 37.27 -4.94 -3.49
C LYS A 119 37.85 -6.33 -3.69
#